data_AF-A0A6L6DXY4-F1
#
_entry.id   AF-A0A6L6DXY4-F1
#
_cell.length_a   1.000
_cell.length_b   1.000
_cell.length_c   1.000
_cell.angle_alpha   90.00
_cell.angle_beta   90.00
_cell.angle_gamma   90.00
#
_symmetry.space_group_name_H-M   'P 1'
#
loop_
_entity.id
_entity.type
_entity.pdbx_description
1 polymer ?
#
loop_
_entity_poly.entity_id
_entity_poly.type
_entity_poly.pdbx_seq_one_letter_code
_entity_poly.pdbx_strand_id
1 'polypeptide(L)' 'MASPLGTLHYFDHRLEVHRVVVGPYANNVFVVKCKHTGEAVL' A
#
# COMPACT_ATOMS: atom_id res chain seq x y z
N MET A 1 -8.70 9.88 -7.37
CA MET A 1 -7.81 10.96 -6.91
C MET A 1 -6.86 10.34 -5.90
N ALA A 2 -5.58 10.14 -6.25
CA ALA A 2 -4.60 9.58 -5.33
C ALA A 2 -4.34 10.57 -4.18
N SER A 3 -4.12 10.04 -2.97
CA SER A 3 -3.70 10.82 -1.81
C SER A 3 -2.43 11.63 -2.15
N PRO A 4 -2.17 12.79 -1.53
CA PRO A 4 -0.90 13.52 -1.71
C PRO A 4 0.36 12.67 -1.40
N LEU A 5 0.21 11.50 -0.74
CA LEU A 5 1.25 10.50 -0.49
C LEU A 5 1.28 9.35 -1.53
N GLY A 6 0.58 9.49 -2.65
CA GLY A 6 0.44 8.42 -3.65
C GLY A 6 -0.42 7.26 -3.13
N THR A 7 0.13 6.04 -3.17
CA THR A 7 -0.51 4.81 -2.69
C THR A 7 -0.20 4.50 -1.22
N LEU A 8 0.72 5.23 -0.57
CA LEU A 8 1.11 4.94 0.81
C LEU A 8 -0.08 5.16 1.75
N HIS A 9 -0.52 4.07 2.40
CA HIS A 9 -1.65 4.07 3.30
C HIS A 9 -1.20 4.05 4.77
N TYR A 10 -0.17 3.26 5.07
CA TYR A 10 0.42 3.13 6.40
C TYR A 10 1.90 2.78 6.29
N PHE A 11 2.69 3.18 7.27
CA PHE A 11 4.05 2.69 7.43
C PHE A 11 4.46 2.70 8.90
N ASP A 12 5.41 1.84 9.22
CA ASP A 12 6.12 1.88 10.50
C ASP A 12 7.62 1.61 10.29
N HIS A 13 8.32 1.22 11.36
CA HIS A 13 9.75 0.91 11.32
C HIS A 13 10.10 -0.38 10.55
N ARG A 14 9.13 -1.29 10.29
CA ARG A 14 9.38 -2.60 9.66
C ARG A 14 8.71 -2.76 8.31
N LEU A 15 7.61 -2.06 8.04
CA LEU A 15 6.81 -2.28 6.85
C LEU A 15 6.17 -1.01 6.28
N GLU A 16 5.70 -1.15 5.04
CA GLU A 16 4.85 -0.19 4.33
C GLU A 16 3.61 -0.92 3.83
N VAL A 17 2.45 -0.26 3.91
CA VAL A 17 1.20 -0.73 3.32
C VAL A 17 0.78 0.28 2.28
N HIS A 18 0.63 -0.18 1.04
CA HIS A 18 0.16 0.62 -0.07
C HIS A 18 -1.26 0.23 -0.43
N ARG A 19 -2.18 1.18 -0.50
CA ARG A 19 -3.58 0.95 -0.89
C ARG A 19 -3.80 1.42 -2.32
N VAL A 20 -4.41 0.55 -3.12
CA VAL A 20 -4.86 0.83 -4.49
C VAL A 20 -6.35 0.56 -4.58
N VAL A 21 -7.11 1.53 -5.07
CA VAL A 21 -8.54 1.32 -5.37
C VAL A 21 -8.65 0.85 -6.82
N VAL A 22 -9.26 -0.31 -7.04
CA VAL A 22 -9.43 -0.90 -8.36
C VAL A 22 -10.90 -0.83 -8.78
N GLY A 23 -11.14 -0.19 -9.92
CA GLY A 23 -12.50 -0.03 -10.46
C GLY A 23 -13.32 1.04 -9.73
N PRO A 24 -14.62 1.14 -10.06
CA PRO A 24 -15.48 2.24 -9.59
C PRO A 24 -15.96 2.07 -8.15
N TYR A 25 -15.78 0.87 -7.57
CA TYR A 25 -16.15 0.55 -6.19
C TYR A 25 -14.92 0.59 -5.29
N ALA A 26 -15.13 0.61 -3.98
CA ALA A 26 -14.07 0.55 -2.97
C ALA A 26 -13.41 -0.84 -2.86
N ASN A 27 -13.07 -1.45 -4.01
CA ASN A 27 -12.28 -2.67 -4.06
C ASN A 27 -10.81 -2.30 -3.81
N ASN A 28 -10.42 -2.37 -2.54
CA ASN A 28 -9.10 -1.97 -2.11
C ASN A 28 -8.16 -3.17 -2.20
N VAL A 29 -7.09 -3.02 -2.98
CA VAL A 29 -5.94 -3.91 -2.97
C VAL A 29 -4.89 -3.30 -2.05
N PHE A 30 -4.29 -4.11 -1.20
CA PHE A 30 -3.20 -3.70 -0.34
C PHE A 30 -1.92 -4.42 -0.74
N VAL A 31 -0.82 -3.69 -0.87
CA VAL A 31 0.51 -4.28 -1.03
C VAL A 31 1.27 -4.06 0.27
N VAL A 32 1.69 -5.14 0.92
CA VAL A 32 2.50 -5.10 2.14
C VAL A 32 3.95 -5.34 1.76
N LYS A 33 4.81 -4.37 2.07
CA LYS A 33 6.26 -4.45 1.79
C LYS A 33 7.05 -4.52 3.09
N CYS A 34 7.93 -5.51 3.21
CA CYS A 34 8.92 -5.60 4.27
C CYS A 34 10.06 -4.62 3.99
N LYS A 35 10.36 -3.70 4.93
CA LYS A 35 11.48 -2.76 4.78
C LYS A 35 12.84 -3.43 4.93
N HIS A 36 12.91 -4.53 5.66
CA HIS A 36 14.17 -5.22 5.93
C HIS A 36 14.63 -6.09 4.75
N THR A 37 13.70 -6.86 4.15
CA THR A 37 14.02 -7.75 3.02
C THR A 37 13.73 -7.10 1.67
N GLY A 38 12.90 -6.07 1.63
CA GLY A 38 12.42 -5.44 0.39
C GLY A 38 11.30 -6.22 -0.30
N GLU A 39 10.97 -7.43 0.17
CA GLU A 39 9.92 -8.27 -0.40
C GLU A 39 8.53 -7.68 -0.17
N ALA A 40 7.62 -7.98 -1.10
CA ALA A 40 6.25 -7.50 -1.04
C ALA A 40 5.25 -8.60 -1.42
N VAL A 41 4.09 -8.54 -0.78
CA VAL A 41 2.92 -9.41 -1.04
C VAL A 41 1.68 -8.56 -1.25
N LEU A 42 0.71 -9.14 -1.97
CA LEU A 42 -0.60 -8.55 -2.28
C LEU A 42 -1.69 -9.22 -1.44
#